data_AF-A0A6I2RH66-F1
#
_entry.id   AF-A0A6I2RH66-F1
#
_cell.length_a   1.000
_cell.length_b   1.000
_cell.length_c   1.000
_cell.angle_alpha   90.00
_cell.angle_beta   90.00
_cell.angle_gamma   90.00
#
_symmetry.space_group_name_H-M   'P 1'
#
loop_
_entity.id
_entity.type
_entity.pdbx_description
1 polymer ?
#
loop_
_entity_poly.entity_id
_entity_poly.type
_entity_poly.pdbx_seq_one_letter_code
_entity_poly.pdbx_strand_id
1 'polypeptide(L)' 'MSGVSQSTLDNLVNGKTFNPRICTLHRIALAFGMTVSEFLNFKDLNDFSFEDILDD' A
#
# COMPACT_ATOMS: atom_id res chain seq x y z
N MET A 1 -0.65 15.90 -5.52
CA MET A 1 0.42 15.33 -4.68
C MET A 1 -0.22 14.39 -3.67
N SER A 2 0.31 13.19 -3.49
CA SER A 2 -0.21 12.08 -2.64
C SER A 2 -0.48 12.41 -1.15
N GLY A 3 -0.21 13.64 -0.69
CA GLY A 3 -0.21 13.99 0.73
C GLY A 3 0.88 13.27 1.53
N VAL A 4 1.87 12.68 0.85
CA VAL A 4 3.07 12.07 1.42
C VAL A 4 4.24 13.03 1.15
N SER A 5 5.12 13.24 2.14
CA SER A 5 6.27 14.13 1.93
C SER A 5 7.24 13.53 0.92
N GLN A 6 7.91 14.40 0.16
CA GLN A 6 9.01 14.00 -0.73
C GLN A 6 10.07 13.18 0.02
N SER A 7 10.43 13.58 1.25
CA SER A 7 11.37 12.83 2.10
C SER A 7 10.88 11.44 2.47
N THR A 8 9.57 11.24 2.64
CA THR A 8 8.99 9.91 2.93
C THR A 8 9.07 9.01 1.70
N LEU A 9 8.77 9.56 0.51
CA LEU A 9 8.95 8.84 -0.75
C LEU A 9 10.41 8.48 -0.99
N ASP A 10 11.33 9.42 -0.78
CA ASP A 10 12.77 9.19 -0.92
C ASP A 10 13.26 8.10 0.04
N ASN A 11 12.86 8.15 1.31
CA ASN A 11 13.22 7.12 2.27
C ASN A 11 12.64 5.75 1.94
N LEU A 12 11.44 5.69 1.33
CA LEU A 12 10.82 4.45 0.91
C LEU A 12 11.55 3.84 -0.30
N VAL A 13 11.77 4.63 -1.35
CA VAL A 13 12.44 4.17 -2.58
C VAL A 13 13.89 3.78 -2.33
N ASN A 14 14.59 4.50 -1.45
CA ASN A 14 15.97 4.17 -1.06
C ASN A 14 16.07 3.07 0.02
N GLY A 15 14.97 2.43 0.41
CA GLY A 15 14.98 1.35 1.40
C GLY A 15 15.37 1.77 2.82
N LYS A 16 15.36 3.06 3.14
CA LYS A 16 15.62 3.59 4.49
C LYS A 16 14.42 3.38 5.42
N THR A 17 13.22 3.23 4.86
CA THR A 17 12.01 2.87 5.60
C THR A 17 11.76 1.37 5.48
N PHE A 18 11.94 0.64 6.58
CA PHE A 18 11.74 -0.81 6.62
C PHE A 18 10.28 -1.24 6.81
N ASN A 19 9.42 -0.39 7.38
CA ASN A 19 8.03 -0.72 7.66
C ASN A 19 7.09 0.47 7.40
N PRO A 20 6.76 0.77 6.14
CA PRO A 20 5.77 1.78 5.82
C PRO A 20 4.38 1.36 6.31
N ARG A 21 3.66 2.28 6.96
CA ARG A 21 2.26 2.02 7.36
C ARG A 21 1.36 1.88 6.12
N ILE A 22 0.30 1.09 6.24
CA ILE A 22 -0.68 0.87 5.16
C ILE A 22 -1.28 2.17 4.62
N CYS A 23 -1.53 3.16 5.48
CA CYS A 23 -2.03 4.48 5.05
C CYS A 23 -1.05 5.21 4.11
N THR A 24 0.27 5.03 4.31
CA THR A 24 1.29 5.61 3.44
C THR A 24 1.27 4.92 2.09
N LEU A 25 1.25 3.58 2.07
CA LEU A 25 1.18 2.79 0.84
C LEU A 25 -0.09 3.13 0.04
N HIS A 26 -1.23 3.24 0.71
CA HIS A 26 -2.51 3.60 0.10
C HIS A 26 -2.48 4.98 -0.57
N ARG A 27 -1.92 5.99 0.11
CA ARG A 27 -1.77 7.34 -0.46
C ARG A 27 -0.88 7.36 -1.71
N ILE A 28 0.16 6.55 -1.73
CA ILE A 28 1.07 6.43 -2.87
C ILE A 28 0.35 5.76 -4.03
N ALA A 29 -0.31 4.63 -3.79
CA ALA A 29 -1.09 3.91 -4.79
C ALA A 29 -2.16 4.81 -5.45
N LEU A 30 -2.95 5.53 -4.64
CA LEU A 30 -3.95 6.48 -5.14
C LEU A 30 -3.34 7.59 -6.01
N ALA A 31 -2.14 8.07 -5.68
CA ALA A 31 -1.49 9.10 -6.47
C ALA A 31 -1.01 8.61 -7.83
N PHE A 32 -0.80 7.31 -7.99
CA PHE A 32 -0.54 6.66 -9.28
C PHE A 32 -1.81 6.12 -9.94
N GLY A 33 -2.99 6.36 -9.36
CA GLY A 33 -4.27 5.89 -9.91
C GLY A 33 -4.43 4.37 -9.87
N MET A 34 -3.79 3.70 -8.92
CA MET A 34 -3.82 2.24 -8.75
C MET A 34 -4.24 1.83 -7.34
N THR A 35 -4.55 0.55 -7.18
CA THR A 35 -4.86 -0.09 -5.89
C THR A 35 -3.59 -0.44 -5.12
N VAL A 36 -3.72 -0.71 -3.82
CA VAL A 36 -2.58 -1.12 -2.98
C VAL A 36 -2.03 -2.49 -3.40
N SER A 37 -2.90 -3.39 -3.84
CA SER A 37 -2.52 -4.71 -4.37
C SER A 37 -1.68 -4.58 -5.64
N GLU A 38 -2.05 -3.70 -6.57
CA GLU A 38 -1.24 -3.39 -7.76
C GLU A 38 0.10 -2.77 -7.38
N PHE A 39 0.11 -1.80 -6.45
CA PHE A 39 1.33 -1.15 -5.98
C PHE A 39 2.31 -2.13 -5.32
N LEU A 40 1.80 -3.09 -4.54
CA LEU A 40 2.60 -4.12 -3.88
C LEU A 40 2.89 -5.35 -4.76
N ASN A 41 2.38 -5.38 -5.99
CA ASN A 41 2.39 -6.56 -6.85
C ASN A 41 1.87 -7.82 -6.12
N PHE A 42 0.78 -7.67 -5.37
CA PHE A 42 0.20 -8.70 -4.52
C PHE A 42 -1.30 -8.79 -4.76
N LYS A 43 -1.68 -9.63 -5.74
CA LYS A 43 -3.07 -9.76 -6.22
C LYS A 43 -4.00 -10.40 -5.21
N ASP A 44 -3.50 -11.36 -4.43
CA ASP A 44 -4.27 -12.11 -3.43
C ASP A 44 -4.94 -11.20 -2.39
N LEU A 45 -4.42 -9.98 -2.19
CA LEU A 45 -5.04 -8.97 -1.32
C LEU A 45 -6.44 -8.55 -1.80
N ASN A 46 -6.70 -8.56 -3.10
CA ASN A 46 -8.02 -8.24 -3.65
C ASN A 46 -8.98 -9.43 -3.53
N ASP A 47 -8.45 -10.65 -3.52
CA ASP A 47 -9.23 -11.89 -3.45
C ASP A 47 -9.59 -12.26 -2.00
N PHE A 48 -9.05 -11.52 -1.03
CA PHE A 48 -9.32 -11.71 0.39
C PHE A 48 -10.73 -11.21 0.78
N SER A 49 -11.57 -12.13 1.26
CA SER A 49 -12.88 -11.82 1.85
C SER A 49 -12.85 -12.06 3.36
N PHE A 50 -13.39 -11.10 4.13
CA PHE A 50 -13.55 -11.28 5.58
C PHE A 50 -14.69 -12.23 5.94
N GLU A 51 -15.65 -12.41 5.03
CA GLU A 51 -16.80 -13.31 5.24
C GLU A 51 -16.35 -14.77 5.33
N ASP A 52 -15.34 -15.15 4.55
CA ASP A 52 -14.77 -16.51 4.53
C ASP A 52 -14.12 -16.94 5.86
N ILE A 53 -13.79 -15.99 6.75
CA ILE A 53 -13.15 -16.26 8.04
C ILE A 53 -14.18 -16.37 9.17
N LEU A 54 -15.37 -15.79 8.99
CA LEU A 54 -16.41 -15.72 10.03
C LEU A 54 -17.30 -16.97 10.08
N ASP A 55 -17.22 -17.84 9.07
CA ASP A 55 -18.02 -19.06 8.93
C ASP A 55 -17.31 -20.35 9.46
N ASP A 56 -16.19 -20.21 10.20
CA ASP A 56 -15.45 -21.29 10.91
C ASP A 56 -15.48 -21.10 12.44
#